data_AF-A0A1B8TLR5-F1
#
_entry.id   AF-A0A1B8TLR5-F1
#
_cell.length_a   1.000
_cell.length_b   1.000
_cell.length_c   1.000
_cell.angle_alpha   90.00
_cell.angle_beta   90.00
_cell.angle_gamma   90.00
#
_symmetry.space_group_name_H-M   'P 1'
#
loop_
_entity.id
_entity.type
_entity.pdbx_description
1 polymer ?
#
loop_
_entity_poly.entity_id
_entity_poly.type
_entity_poly.pdbx_seq_one_letter_code
_entity_poly.pdbx_strand_id
1 'polypeptide(L)'
;MMAKIIAYCWASGLIQFGLEVPEGAIGIARGEDAAVRENIEVTARLAYDNESLLVPGVPEAPNQRDGLLAVARYIQWLGERNGPEFRAMGV
;
A
#
# COMPACT_ATOMS: atom_id res chain seq x y z
N MET A 1 16.49 13.99 10.84
CA MET A 1 15.67 12.81 11.14
C MET A 1 14.65 12.69 10.04
N MET A 2 14.79 11.72 9.13
CA MET A 2 13.81 11.53 8.06
C MET A 2 12.51 11.00 8.68
N ALA A 3 11.39 11.64 8.31
CA ALA A 3 10.08 11.26 8.81
C ALA A 3 9.72 9.88 8.25
N LYS A 4 9.43 8.93 9.14
CA LYS A 4 8.92 7.63 8.74
C LYS A 4 7.42 7.73 8.53
N ILE A 5 6.96 7.24 7.39
CA ILE A 5 5.54 7.15 7.07
C ILE A 5 5.15 5.70 6.86
N ILE A 6 3.87 5.42 7.05
CA ILE A 6 3.23 4.15 6.78
C ILE A 6 2.24 4.37 5.64
N ALA A 7 2.40 3.59 4.58
CA ALA A 7 1.38 3.42 3.58
C ALA A 7 0.40 2.35 4.08
N TYR A 8 -0.89 2.66 4.06
CA TYR A 8 -1.96 1.74 4.44
C TYR A 8 -3.06 1.76 3.38
N CYS A 9 -3.79 0.66 3.27
CA CYS A 9 -4.94 0.55 2.38
C CYS A 9 -6.24 0.27 3.13
N TRP A 10 -7.34 0.80 2.61
CA TRP A 10 -8.69 0.49 3.06
C TRP A 10 -9.25 -0.77 2.38
N ALA A 11 -10.37 -1.27 2.88
CA ALA A 11 -11.10 -2.37 2.26
C ALA A 11 -11.54 -2.08 0.80
N SER A 12 -11.64 -0.80 0.42
CA SER A 12 -11.88 -0.37 -0.97
C SER A 12 -10.66 -0.50 -1.88
N GLY A 13 -9.48 -0.78 -1.33
CA GLY A 13 -8.20 -0.74 -2.03
C GLY A 13 -7.56 0.65 -2.04
N LEU A 14 -8.22 1.69 -1.55
CA LEU A 14 -7.64 3.04 -1.49
C LEU A 14 -6.41 3.07 -0.58
N ILE A 15 -5.29 3.52 -1.14
CA ILE A 15 -4.03 3.68 -0.44
C ILE A 15 -3.91 5.12 0.06
N GLN A 16 -3.56 5.25 1.33
CA GLN A 16 -3.24 6.53 1.94
C GLN A 16 -1.95 6.40 2.78
N PHE A 17 -1.43 7.54 3.20
CA PHE A 17 -0.19 7.62 3.95
C PHE A 17 -0.44 8.31 5.29
N GLY A 18 0.18 7.81 6.35
CA GLY A 18 0.06 8.37 7.69
C GLY A 18 1.18 7.91 8.61
N LEU A 19 1.25 8.49 9.80
CA LEU A 19 2.25 8.10 10.81
C LEU A 19 1.89 6.77 11.50
N GLU A 20 0.63 6.40 11.45
CA GLU A 20 0.05 5.20 12.05
C GLU A 20 -0.98 4.58 11.10
N VAL A 21 -1.31 3.31 11.33
CA VAL A 21 -2.36 2.61 10.57
C VAL A 21 -3.69 2.80 11.31
N PRO A 22 -4.69 3.45 10.70
CA PRO A 22 -6.00 3.61 11.31
C PRO A 22 -6.70 2.26 11.57
N GLU A 23 -7.60 2.21 12.54
CA GLU A 23 -8.42 1.03 12.77
C GLU A 23 -9.27 0.71 11.53
N GLY A 24 -9.23 -0.56 11.09
CA GLY A 24 -9.92 -1.02 9.88
C GLY A 24 -9.12 -0.82 8.58
N ALA A 25 -7.94 -0.19 8.63
CA ALA A 25 -6.98 -0.17 7.52
C ALA A 25 -5.92 -1.27 7.67
N ILE A 26 -5.29 -1.63 6.56
CA ILE A 26 -4.20 -2.60 6.52
C ILE A 26 -2.91 -1.86 6.15
N GLY A 27 -1.89 -1.94 7.01
CA GLY A 27 -0.57 -1.42 6.70
C GLY A 27 0.09 -2.24 5.59
N ILE A 28 0.52 -1.59 4.51
CA ILE A 28 1.15 -2.25 3.36
C ILE A 28 2.66 -2.09 3.35
N ALA A 29 3.17 -0.89 3.69
CA ALA A 29 4.59 -0.59 3.72
C ALA A 29 4.91 0.54 4.70
N ARG A 30 6.14 0.59 5.18
CA ARG A 30 6.68 1.66 6.03
C ARG A 30 8.11 1.99 5.64
N GLY A 31 8.52 3.21 5.90
CA GLY A 31 9.86 3.66 5.51
C GLY A 31 9.97 5.17 5.53
N GLU A 32 10.99 5.68 4.88
CA GLU A 32 11.12 7.12 4.64
C GLU A 32 10.00 7.63 3.73
N ASP A 33 9.47 8.82 4.02
CA ASP A 33 8.34 9.41 3.30
C ASP A 33 8.52 9.39 1.77
N ALA A 34 9.68 9.87 1.27
CA ALA A 34 9.96 9.91 -0.16
C ALA A 34 10.04 8.50 -0.78
N ALA A 35 10.76 7.58 -0.15
CA ALA A 35 10.94 6.22 -0.65
C ALA A 35 9.61 5.43 -0.65
N VAL A 36 8.78 5.61 0.38
CA VAL A 36 7.46 4.97 0.47
C VAL A 36 6.52 5.52 -0.60
N ARG A 37 6.44 6.85 -0.77
CA ARG A 37 5.60 7.45 -1.80
C ARG A 37 6.02 7.00 -3.19
N GLU A 38 7.30 7.11 -3.53
CA GLU A 38 7.82 6.72 -4.85
C GLU A 38 7.52 5.25 -5.16
N ASN A 39 7.80 4.34 -4.21
CA ASN A 39 7.52 2.92 -4.43
C ASN A 39 6.03 2.65 -4.59
N ILE A 40 5.17 3.29 -3.79
CA ILE A 40 3.72 3.10 -3.89
C ILE A 40 3.18 3.71 -5.18
N GLU A 41 3.60 4.90 -5.59
CA GLU A 41 3.16 5.56 -6.83
C GLU A 41 3.51 4.74 -8.09
N VAL A 42 4.69 4.10 -8.11
CA VAL A 42 5.14 3.27 -9.24
C VAL A 42 4.41 1.91 -9.30
N THR A 43 3.91 1.42 -8.16
CA THR A 43 3.39 0.06 -8.03
C THR A 43 1.87 -0.01 -7.86
N ALA A 44 1.25 1.07 -7.40
CA ALA A 44 -0.18 1.18 -7.22
C ALA A 44 -0.90 1.37 -8.57
N ARG A 45 -2.17 1.02 -8.58
CA ARG A 45 -3.08 1.31 -9.69
C ARG A 45 -3.62 2.72 -9.53
N LEU A 46 -3.49 3.55 -10.56
CA LEU A 46 -4.14 4.85 -10.60
C LEU A 46 -5.66 4.66 -10.80
N ALA A 47 -6.45 5.32 -9.96
CA ALA A 47 -7.89 5.37 -10.09
C ALA A 47 -8.33 6.25 -11.27
N TYR A 48 -9.61 6.16 -11.65
CA TYR A 48 -10.15 6.93 -12.78
C TYR A 48 -10.14 8.45 -12.56
N ASP A 49 -10.12 8.90 -11.30
CA ASP A 49 -9.95 10.30 -10.93
C ASP A 49 -8.52 10.82 -11.19
N ASN A 50 -7.57 9.98 -11.59
CA ASN A 50 -6.16 10.33 -11.81
C ASN A 50 -5.42 10.89 -10.59
N GLU A 51 -6.00 10.80 -9.39
CA GLU A 51 -5.40 11.29 -8.15
C GLU A 51 -5.23 10.16 -7.13
N SER A 52 -6.22 9.26 -7.03
CA SER A 52 -6.24 8.22 -6.01
C SER A 52 -5.41 7.00 -6.39
N LEU A 53 -4.61 6.51 -5.44
CA LEU A 53 -3.83 5.29 -5.57
C LEU A 53 -4.61 4.11 -5.00
N LEU A 54 -4.73 3.05 -5.78
CA LEU A 54 -5.44 1.83 -5.41
C LEU A 54 -4.48 0.65 -5.36
N VAL A 55 -4.71 -0.28 -4.43
CA VAL A 55 -4.03 -1.57 -4.42
C VAL A 55 -4.42 -2.33 -5.69
N PRO A 56 -3.46 -2.74 -6.52
CA PRO A 56 -3.75 -3.48 -7.74
C PRO A 56 -4.46 -4.80 -7.43
N GLY A 57 -5.56 -5.08 -8.13
CA GLY A 57 -6.37 -6.28 -7.96
C GLY A 57 -7.46 -6.20 -6.90
N VAL A 58 -7.49 -5.15 -6.05
CA VAL A 58 -8.62 -4.92 -5.13
C VAL A 58 -9.86 -4.37 -5.86
N PRO A 59 -9.78 -3.31 -6.69
CA PRO A 59 -10.97 -2.81 -7.38
C PRO A 59 -11.54 -3.81 -8.41
N GLU A 60 -10.74 -4.76 -8.88
CA GLU A 60 -11.15 -5.85 -9.77
C GLU A 60 -11.67 -7.09 -9.02
N ALA A 61 -11.58 -7.13 -7.68
CA ALA A 61 -11.94 -8.30 -6.92
C ALA A 61 -13.47 -8.51 -6.87
N PRO A 62 -13.98 -9.73 -7.11
CA PRO A 62 -15.42 -10.00 -7.10
C PRO A 62 -16.03 -10.00 -5.69
N ASN A 63 -15.20 -10.06 -4.64
CA ASN A 63 -15.63 -10.07 -3.25
C ASN A 63 -14.47 -9.63 -2.31
N GLN A 64 -14.79 -9.36 -1.04
CA GLN A 64 -13.81 -8.90 -0.05
C GLN A 64 -12.67 -9.90 0.21
N ARG A 65 -12.93 -11.21 0.11
CA ARG A 65 -11.91 -12.24 0.34
C ARG A 65 -10.87 -12.22 -0.78
N ASP A 66 -11.30 -12.11 -2.03
CA ASP A 66 -10.41 -11.92 -3.17
C ASP A 66 -9.64 -10.59 -3.10
N GLY A 67 -10.28 -9.52 -2.60
CA GLY A 67 -9.63 -8.24 -2.31
C GLY A 67 -8.52 -8.37 -1.28
N LEU A 68 -8.76 -9.08 -0.18
CA LEU A 68 -7.75 -9.35 0.84
C LEU A 68 -6.57 -10.16 0.27
N LEU A 69 -6.84 -11.13 -0.59
CA LEU A 69 -5.79 -11.89 -1.29
C LEU A 69 -4.99 -10.99 -2.25
N ALA A 70 -5.63 -10.03 -2.92
CA ALA A 70 -4.94 -9.05 -3.75
C ALA A 70 -4.02 -8.15 -2.91
N VAL A 71 -4.48 -7.66 -1.75
CA VAL A 71 -3.64 -6.91 -0.80
C VAL A 71 -2.46 -7.75 -0.34
N ALA A 72 -2.67 -9.00 0.07
CA ALA A 72 -1.58 -9.88 0.52
C ALA A 72 -0.56 -10.17 -0.58
N ARG A 73 -1.00 -10.33 -1.84
CA ARG A 73 -0.10 -10.48 -3.00
C ARG A 73 0.67 -9.19 -3.26
N TYR A 74 0.02 -8.04 -3.18
CA TYR A 74 0.65 -6.74 -3.36
C TYR A 74 1.72 -6.50 -2.30
N ILE A 75 1.45 -6.79 -1.02
CA ILE A 75 2.43 -6.65 0.05
C ILE A 75 3.64 -7.59 -0.16
N GLN A 76 3.41 -8.82 -0.58
CA GLN A 76 4.50 -9.75 -0.91
C GLN A 76 5.38 -9.22 -2.05
N TRP A 77 4.76 -8.68 -3.10
CA TRP A 77 5.46 -8.06 -4.22
C TRP A 77 6.26 -6.81 -3.80
N LEU A 78 5.70 -5.97 -2.91
CA LEU A 78 6.44 -4.87 -2.29
C LEU A 78 7.64 -5.39 -1.46
N GLY A 79 7.56 -6.60 -0.91
CA GLY A 79 8.65 -7.25 -0.19
C GLY A 79 9.91 -7.47 -1.03
N GLU A 80 9.77 -7.61 -2.35
CA GLU A 80 10.91 -7.69 -3.28
C GLU A 80 11.68 -6.37 -3.40
N ARG A 81 11.08 -5.26 -2.97
CA ARG A 81 11.66 -3.90 -2.96
C ARG A 81 12.18 -3.49 -1.58
N ASN A 82 12.21 -4.42 -0.63
CA ASN A 82 12.70 -4.14 0.72
C ASN A 82 14.14 -3.63 0.69
N GLY A 83 14.37 -2.50 1.35
CA GLY A 83 15.66 -1.84 1.48
C GLY A 83 15.81 -1.13 2.83
N PRO A 84 16.88 -0.36 3.01
CA PRO A 84 17.09 0.42 4.24
C PRO A 84 16.00 1.50 4.45
N GLU A 85 15.47 2.04 3.35
CA GLU A 85 14.55 3.19 3.34
C GLU A 85 13.08 2.77 3.14
N PHE A 86 12.81 1.54 2.72
CA PHE A 86 11.47 1.02 2.42
C PHE A 86 11.32 -0.42 2.90
N ARG A 87 10.21 -0.74 3.59
CA ARG A 87 9.90 -2.10 4.01
C ARG A 87 8.41 -2.42 3.95
N ALA A 88 8.06 -3.49 3.25
CA ALA A 88 6.73 -4.07 3.27
C ALA A 88 6.35 -4.57 4.67
N MET A 89 5.07 -4.44 5.06
CA MET A 89 4.60 -4.72 6.43
C MET A 89 3.97 -6.11 6.64
N GLY A 90 3.78 -6.91 5.60
CA GLY A 90 3.11 -8.22 5.67
C GLY A 90 4.02 -9.43 5.51
N VAL A 91 5.31 -9.28 5.81
CA VAL A 91 6.29 -10.38 5.91
C VAL A 91 7.02 -10.36 7.25
#